data_AF-A0A6V7KXT0-F1
#
_entry.id   AF-A0A6V7KXT0-F1
#
_cell.length_a   1.000
_cell.length_b   1.000
_cell.length_c   1.000
_cell.angle_alpha   90.00
_cell.angle_beta   90.00
_cell.angle_gamma   90.00
#
_symmetry.space_group_name_H-M   'P 1'
#
loop_
_entity.id
_entity.type
_entity.pdbx_description
1 polymer ?
#
loop_
_entity_poly.entity_id
_entity_poly.type
_entity_poly.pdbx_seq_one_letter_code
_entity_poly.pdbx_strand_id
1 'polypeptide(L)' 'GKHFPAHRIVLSAGSEYFAAMFNSSLKESGQNEVELKEVDADALWALIQYCYT' A
#
# COMPACT_ATOMS: atom_id res chain seq x y z
N GLY A 1 5.69 14.45 1.90
CA GLY A 1 5.02 13.28 1.31
C GLY A 1 3.52 13.47 1.40
N LYS A 2 2.74 12.83 0.53
CA LYS A 2 1.28 12.71 0.71
C LYS A 2 1.00 11.44 1.52
N HIS A 3 0.04 11.49 2.44
CA HIS A 3 -0.38 10.34 3.25
C HIS A 3 -1.78 9.92 2.78
N PHE A 4 -1.98 8.62 2.61
CA PHE A 4 -3.25 8.05 2.15
C PHE A 4 -3.75 7.04 3.18
N PRO A 5 -4.89 7.29 3.84
CA PRO A 5 -5.50 6.28 4.69
C PRO A 5 -6.08 5.16 3.82
N ALA A 6 -5.69 3.92 4.08
CA ALA A 6 -6.18 2.75 3.36
C ALA A 6 -6.16 1.51 4.26
N HIS A 7 -6.90 0.47 3.86
CA HIS A 7 -7.03 -0.78 4.59
C HIS A 7 -6.11 -1.82 3.97
N ARG A 8 -5.19 -2.35 4.80
CA ARG A 8 -4.22 -3.37 4.39
C ARG A 8 -4.88 -4.58 3.72
N ILE A 9 -6.02 -5.03 4.25
CA ILE A 9 -6.75 -6.17 3.70
C ILE A 9 -7.29 -5.93 2.29
N VAL A 10 -7.81 -4.73 2.02
CA VAL A 10 -8.35 -4.36 0.69
C VAL A 10 -7.20 -4.24 -0.32
N LEU A 11 -6.12 -3.57 0.07
CA LEU A 11 -4.93 -3.44 -0.78
C LEU A 11 -4.26 -4.79 -1.07
N SER A 12 -4.14 -5.67 -0.07
CA SER A 12 -3.63 -7.03 -0.27
C SER A 12 -4.52 -7.86 -1.20
N ALA A 13 -5.84 -7.70 -1.12
CA ALA A 13 -6.76 -8.42 -1.99
C ALA A 13 -6.72 -7.90 -3.44
N GLY A 14 -6.55 -6.59 -3.61
CA GLY A 14 -6.48 -5.94 -4.93
C GLY A 14 -5.09 -5.96 -5.59
N SER A 15 -4.03 -6.31 -4.85
CA SER A 15 -2.66 -6.30 -5.37
C SER A 15 -1.74 -7.27 -4.64
N GLU A 16 -1.12 -8.19 -5.39
CA GLU A 16 -0.09 -9.09 -4.87
C GLU A 16 1.15 -8.34 -4.35
N TYR A 17 1.45 -7.15 -4.90
CA TYR A 17 2.54 -6.32 -4.41
C TYR A 17 2.30 -5.85 -2.98
N PHE A 18 1.11 -5.29 -2.70
CA PHE A 18 0.73 -4.90 -1.34
C PHE A 18 0.58 -6.10 -0.42
N ALA A 19 0.07 -7.23 -0.91
CA ALA A 19 0.00 -8.47 -0.14
C ALA A 19 1.39 -8.94 0.31
N ALA A 20 2.36 -8.98 -0.61
CA ALA A 20 3.74 -9.36 -0.30
C ALA A 20 4.40 -8.36 0.65
N MET A 21 4.19 -7.06 0.44
CA MET A 21 4.72 -6.00 1.29
C MET A 21 4.23 -6.11 2.74
N PHE A 22 2.92 -6.35 2.95
CA PHE A 22 2.32 -6.45 4.27
C PHE A 22 2.54 -7.80 4.97
N ASN A 23 2.85 -8.87 4.22
CA ASN A 23 3.11 -10.22 4.75
C ASN A 23 4.61 -10.56 4.82
N SER A 24 5.50 -9.72 4.31
CA SER A 24 6.93 -9.97 4.37
C SER A 24 7.42 -9.95 5.83
N SER A 25 8.41 -10.74 6.21
CA SER A 25 9.02 -10.66 7.56
C SER A 25 9.87 -9.38 7.77
N LEU A 26 9.73 -8.41 6.88
CA LEU A 26 10.42 -7.13 6.92
C LEU A 26 9.73 -6.19 7.92
N LYS A 27 10.52 -5.27 8.47
CA LYS A 27 10.12 -4.35 9.55
C LYS A 27 8.85 -3.54 9.22
N GLU A 28 8.59 -3.33 7.93
CA GLU A 28 7.43 -2.62 7.38
C GLU A 28 6.10 -3.34 7.63
N SER A 29 6.10 -4.66 7.79
CA SER A 29 4.89 -5.42 8.06
C SER A 29 4.28 -5.14 9.44
N GLY A 30 5.08 -4.70 10.41
CA GLY A 30 4.61 -4.27 11.72
C GLY A 30 4.25 -2.79 11.81
N GLN A 31 4.51 -2.00 10.77
CA GLN A 31 4.28 -0.56 10.80
C GLN A 31 2.86 -0.20 10.33
N ASN A 32 2.26 0.80 10.99
CA ASN A 32 0.96 1.35 10.58
C ASN A 32 1.07 2.27 9.36
N GLU A 33 2.28 2.74 9.03
CA GLU A 33 2.56 3.59 7.89
C GLU A 33 3.69 2.96 7.06
N VAL A 34 3.53 2.96 5.74
CA VAL A 34 4.55 2.51 4.79
C VAL A 34 4.94 3.68 3.91
N GLU A 35 6.23 3.98 3.88
CA GLU A 35 6.79 5.03 3.02
C GLU A 35 7.27 4.40 1.70
N LEU A 36 6.58 4.71 0.61
CA LEU A 36 7.00 4.36 -0.73
C LEU A 36 7.86 5.48 -1.31
N LYS A 37 9.16 5.24 -1.40
CA LYS A 37 10.11 6.17 -2.04
C LYS A 37 10.05 6.00 -3.55
N GLU A 38 10.25 7.10 -4.27
CA GLU A 38 10.33 7.12 -5.75
C GLU A 38 9.04 6.71 -6.48
N VAL A 39 7.90 6.72 -5.80
CA VAL A 39 6.58 6.49 -6.39
C VAL A 39 5.85 7.82 -6.57
N ASP A 40 5.27 8.04 -7.75
CA ASP A 40 4.39 9.19 -7.99
C ASP A 40 3.12 9.07 -7.14
N ALA A 41 2.78 10.15 -6.44
CA ALA A 41 1.68 10.13 -5.48
C ALA A 41 0.30 10.03 -6.14
N ASP A 42 0.15 10.51 -7.38
CA ASP A 42 -1.09 10.41 -8.14
C ASP A 42 -1.28 8.99 -8.68
N ALA A 43 -0.20 8.39 -9.20
CA ALA A 43 -0.19 6.98 -9.60
C ALA A 43 -0.52 6.04 -8.43
N LEU A 44 0.06 6.29 -7.24
CA LEU A 44 -0.26 5.52 -6.03
C LEU A 44 -1.73 5.67 -5.63
N TRP A 45 -2.26 6.88 -5.69
CA TRP A 45 -3.67 7.12 -5.38
C TRP A 45 -4.61 6.39 -6.35
N ALA A 46 -4.31 6.41 -7.66
CA ALA A 46 -5.07 5.67 -8.65
C ALA A 46 -5.06 4.15 -8.39
N LEU A 47 -3.92 3.58 -7.99
CA LEU A 47 -3.82 2.17 -7.60
C LEU A 47 -4.64 1.84 -6.34
N ILE A 48 -4.61 2.73 -5.35
CA ILE A 48 -5.44 2.57 -4.14
C ILE A 48 -6.92 2.59 -4.53
N GLN A 49 -7.36 3.57 -5.31
CA GLN A 49 -8.76 3.65 -5.79
C GLN A 49 -9.17 2.41 -6.58
N TYR A 50 -8.29 1.90 -7.44
CA TYR A 50 -8.52 0.65 -8.16
C TYR A 50 -8.75 -0.54 -7.22
N CYS A 51 -7.97 -0.66 -6.14
CA CYS A 51 -8.16 -1.73 -5.16
C CYS A 51 -9.48 -1.62 -4.37
N TYR A 52 -10.09 -0.43 -4.32
CA TYR A 52 -11.35 -0.16 -3.61
C TYR A 52 -12.60 -0.28 -4.48
N THR A 53 -12.45 -0.48 -5.80
CA THR A 53 -13.55 -0.59 -6.76
C THR A 53 -13.76 -2.05 -7.14
#